data_AF-A0A271K8U2-F1
#
_entry.id   AF-A0A271K8U2-F1
#
_cell.length_a   1.000
_cell.length_b   1.000
_cell.length_c   1.000
_cell.angle_alpha   90.00
_cell.angle_beta   90.00
_cell.angle_gamma   90.00
#
_symmetry.space_group_name_H-M   'P 1'
#
loop_
_entity.id
_entity.type
_entity.pdbx_description
1 polymer ?
#
loop_
_entity_poly.entity_id
_entity_poly.type
_entity_poly.pdbx_seq_one_letter_code
_entity_poly.pdbx_strand_id
1 'polypeptide(L)' 'MTPEIIDLEAILCEDDRTVLLVGYTADPDRDLVQSFELPIAIERQHFLEAEWHQAVRPGDWRLLCG' A
#
# COMPACT_ATOMS: atom_id res chain seq x y z
N MET A 1 14.78 3.47 -13.01
CA MET A 1 14.91 3.84 -11.58
C MET A 1 13.51 3.85 -11.00
N THR A 2 13.29 3.18 -9.87
CA THR A 2 12.02 3.29 -9.14
C THR A 2 11.83 4.75 -8.72
N PRO A 3 10.63 5.34 -8.91
CA PRO A 3 10.31 6.65 -8.35
C PRO A 3 10.68 6.76 -6.87
N GLU A 4 11.07 7.95 -6.43
CA GLU A 4 11.22 8.23 -5.01
C GLU A 4 9.83 8.39 -4.39
N ILE A 5 9.54 7.58 -3.37
CA ILE A 5 8.31 7.65 -2.59
C ILE A 5 8.49 8.74 -1.54
N ILE A 6 7.64 9.77 -1.57
CA ILE A 6 7.68 10.91 -0.66
C ILE A 6 6.66 10.77 0.49
N ASP A 7 5.63 9.96 0.28
CA ASP A 7 4.61 9.67 1.28
C ASP A 7 4.06 8.25 1.07
N LEU A 8 3.52 7.66 2.14
CA LEU A 8 3.03 6.29 2.14
C LEU A 8 1.72 6.22 2.90
N GLU A 9 0.71 5.58 2.30
CA GLU A 9 -0.59 5.35 2.91
C GLU A 9 -0.93 3.86 2.86
N ALA A 10 -1.52 3.34 3.94
CA ALA A 10 -2.05 1.98 3.96
C ALA A 10 -3.58 1.98 3.98
N ILE A 11 -4.19 1.24 3.05
CA ILE A 11 -5.64 1.20 2.85
C ILE A 11 -6.11 -0.24 3.03
N LEU A 12 -7.01 -0.46 3.99
CA LEU A 12 -7.77 -1.71 4.08
C LEU A 12 -8.93 -1.67 3.07
N CYS A 13 -8.92 -2.59 2.10
CA CYS A 13 -9.96 -2.68 1.09
C CYS A 13 -11.32 -3.10 1.67
N GLU A 14 -12.37 -2.95 0.86
CA GLU A 14 -13.75 -3.25 1.28
C GLU A 14 -13.97 -4.73 1.63
N ASP A 15 -13.13 -5.63 1.10
CA ASP A 15 -13.16 -7.07 1.38
C ASP A 15 -12.64 -7.45 2.78
N ASP A 16 -12.14 -6.46 3.54
CA ASP A 16 -11.50 -6.62 4.86
C ASP A 16 -10.31 -7.59 4.87
N ARG A 17 -9.79 -7.97 3.71
CA ARG A 17 -8.74 -9.00 3.53
C ARG A 17 -7.58 -8.54 2.66
N THR A 18 -7.75 -7.46 1.92
CA THR A 18 -6.69 -6.89 1.10
C THR A 18 -6.23 -5.59 1.72
N VAL A 19 -4.92 -5.44 1.87
CA VAL A 19 -4.29 -4.17 2.21
C VAL A 19 -3.52 -3.65 1.02
N LEU A 20 -3.79 -2.41 0.62
CA LEU A 20 -2.99 -1.69 -0.35
C LEU A 20 -2.03 -0.77 0.38
N LEU A 21 -0.75 -0.81 0.02
CA LEU A 21 0.20 0.25 0.33
C LEU A 21 0.35 1.12 -0.91
N VAL A 22 0.00 2.39 -0.79
CA VAL A 22 0.15 3.38 -1.86
C VAL A 22 1.37 4.24 -1.53
N GLY A 23 2.40 4.13 -2.36
CA GLY A 23 3.57 4.99 -2.31
C GLY A 23 3.37 6.18 -3.24
N TYR A 24 3.09 7.34 -2.66
CA TYR A 24 2.95 8.58 -3.41
C TYR A 24 4.31 9.13 -3.81
N THR A 25 4.41 9.62 -5.04
CA THR A 25 5.64 10.20 -5.57
C THR A 25 5.44 11.68 -5.88
N ALA A 26 6.52 12.38 -6.24
CA ALA A 26 6.40 13.78 -6.68
C ALA A 26 5.57 13.96 -7.96
N ASP A 27 5.37 12.88 -8.73
CA ASP A 27 4.57 12.83 -9.95
C ASP A 27 3.41 11.83 -9.76
N PRO A 28 2.16 12.29 -9.60
CA PRO A 28 1.02 11.40 -9.34
C PRO A 28 0.80 10.31 -10.40
N ASP A 29 1.22 10.56 -11.65
CA ASP A 29 1.15 9.57 -12.72
C ASP A 29 2.14 8.40 -12.52
N ARG A 30 3.01 8.51 -11.51
CA ARG A 30 4.04 7.53 -11.15
C ARG A 30 3.85 6.95 -9.75
N ASP A 31 2.71 7.19 -9.13
CA ASP A 31 2.36 6.58 -7.85
C ASP A 31 2.45 5.05 -7.94
N LEU A 32 2.90 4.47 -6.84
CA LEU A 32 3.21 3.05 -6.76
C LEU A 32 2.26 2.35 -5.79
N VAL A 33 2.00 1.08 -6.03
CA VAL A 33 1.14 0.26 -5.17
C VAL A 33 1.77 -1.10 -4.88
N GLN A 34 1.54 -1.58 -3.65
CA GLN A 34 1.70 -2.98 -3.26
C GLN A 34 0.39 -3.49 -2.69
N SER A 35 0.06 -4.74 -2.97
CA SER A 35 -1.13 -5.39 -2.47
C SER A 35 -0.75 -6.60 -1.61
N PHE A 36 -1.36 -6.71 -0.43
CA PHE A 36 -1.19 -7.82 0.49
C PHE A 36 -2.54 -8.49 0.71
N GLU A 37 -2.65 -9.75 0.33
CA GLU A 37 -3.81 -10.58 0.65
C GLU A 37 -3.59 -11.27 2.00
N LEU A 38 -4.56 -11.13 2.89
CA LEU A 38 -4.54 -11.69 4.23
C LEU A 38 -5.30 -13.01 4.28
N PRO A 39 -4.81 -14.00 5.06
CA PRO A 39 -5.48 -15.29 5.21
C PRO A 39 -6.80 -15.18 6.00
N ILE A 40 -6.99 -14.08 6.74
CA ILE A 40 -8.18 -13.80 7.56
C ILE A 40 -8.57 -12.33 7.39
N ALA A 41 -9.84 -12.02 7.63
CA ALA A 41 -10.32 -10.64 7.61
C ALA A 41 -9.83 -9.86 8.84
N ILE A 42 -9.52 -8.58 8.67
CA ILE A 42 -9.23 -7.62 9.73
C ILE A 42 -10.50 -6.83 10.04
N GLU A 43 -10.85 -6.72 11.32
CA GLU A 43 -11.87 -5.77 11.74
C GLU A 43 -11.34 -4.34 11.55
N ARG A 44 -12.03 -3.50 10.77
CA ARG A 44 -11.59 -2.14 10.41
C ARG A 44 -11.15 -1.29 11.61
N GLN A 45 -11.81 -1.42 12.76
CA GLN A 45 -11.47 -0.70 13.99
C GLN A 45 -10.09 -1.07 14.57
N HIS A 46 -9.52 -2.21 14.15
CA HIS A 46 -8.21 -2.71 14.55
C HIS A 46 -7.16 -2.54 13.44
N PHE A 47 -7.50 -1.90 12.32
CA PHE A 47 -6.54 -1.62 11.27
C PHE A 47 -5.62 -0.46 11.68
N LEU A 48 -4.33 -0.76 11.83
CA LEU A 48 -3.30 0.19 12.23
C LEU A 48 -2.42 0.53 11.03
N GLU A 49 -2.74 1.64 10.35
CA GLU A 49 -2.06 2.10 9.13
C GLU A 49 -0.53 2.14 9.28
N ALA A 50 -0.04 2.75 10.36
CA ALA A 50 1.39 2.93 10.62
C ALA A 50 2.17 1.61 10.76
N GLU A 51 1.53 0.51 11.18
CA GLU A 51 2.20 -0.79 11.27
C GLU A 51 2.47 -1.38 9.88
N TRP A 52 1.59 -1.10 8.92
CA TRP A 52 1.71 -1.58 7.55
C TRP A 52 2.87 -0.93 6.78
N HIS A 53 3.36 0.23 7.22
CA HIS A 53 4.55 0.86 6.64
C HIS A 53 5.80 -0.03 6.81
N GLN A 54 5.83 -0.88 7.85
CA GLN A 54 6.93 -1.82 8.09
C GLN A 54 6.87 -3.04 7.16
N ALA A 55 5.74 -3.27 6.48
CA ALA A 55 5.53 -4.40 5.58
C ALA A 55 5.97 -4.12 4.14
N VAL A 56 6.46 -2.91 3.84
CA VAL A 56 6.94 -2.52 2.50
C VAL A 56 7.98 -3.52 1.97
N ARG A 57 7.79 -3.95 0.72
CA ARG A 57 8.73 -4.84 0.00
C ARG A 57 9.38 -4.08 -1.15
N PRO A 58 10.60 -3.53 -1.03
CA PRO A 58 11.16 -2.60 -2.02
C PRO A 58 11.16 -3.07 -3.50
N GLY A 59 11.11 -4.38 -3.76
CA GLY A 59 11.06 -4.96 -5.10
C GLY A 59 9.67 -5.20 -5.69
N ASP A 60 8.59 -5.07 -4.92
CA ASP A 60 7.24 -5.52 -5.31
C ASP A 60 6.31 -4.37 -5.74
N TRP A 61 6.84 -3.16 -5.88
CA TRP A 61 6.08 -1.99 -6.33
C TRP A 61 5.60 -2.13 -7.77
N ARG A 62 4.34 -1.74 -8.01
CA ARG A 62 3.73 -1.62 -9.34
C ARG A 62 3.22 -0.21 -9.52
N LEU A 63 3.13 0.29 -10.76
CA LEU A 63 2.46 1.57 -11.01
C LEU A 63 0.97 1.45 -10.67
N LEU A 64 0.44 2.42 -9.93
CA LEU A 64 -0.98 2.54 -9.60
C LEU A 64 -1.77 2.97 -10.85
N CYS A 65 -1.20 3.86 -11.66
CA CYS A 65 -1.75 4.32 -12.93
C CYS A 65 -0.92 3.77 -14.10
N GLY A 66 -1.57 2.99 -14.94
CA GLY A 66 -1.08 2.49 -16.23
C GLY A 66 -2.25 2.30 -17.19
#